data_AF-A0A6M0AQC6-F1
#
_entry.id   AF-A0A6M0AQC6-F1
#
_cell.length_a   1.000
_cell.length_b   1.000
_cell.length_c   1.000
_cell.angle_alpha   90.00
_cell.angle_beta   90.00
_cell.angle_gamma   90.00
#
_symmetry.space_group_name_H-M   'P 1'
#
loop_
_entity.id
_entity.type
_entity.pdbx_description
1 polymer ?
#
loop_
_entity_poly.entity_id
_entity_poly.type
_entity_poly.pdbx_seq_one_letter_code
_entity_poly.pdbx_strand_id
1 'polypeptide(L)'
;MIRAEARASQLEIFSDFIQTGILPENVSKQELEQYCDRLITNSPNQIKSIVKLCFKNPKQLQRVIYQFSDSTLLKIAGLFTGDLVPFIADYNTDIKPVLEQLEQTRNIPAAKLRLEIWQGILFSISSQSNTKVDKFKLIE
;
A
#
# COMPACT_ATOMS: atom_id res chain seq x y z
N MET A 1 -18.65 14.83 -19.00
CA MET A 1 -18.00 15.87 -18.20
C MET A 1 -18.00 15.54 -16.71
N ILE A 2 -19.16 15.36 -16.08
CA ILE A 2 -19.33 15.11 -14.62
C ILE A 2 -18.42 13.99 -14.04
N ARG A 3 -18.25 12.86 -14.76
CA ARG A 3 -17.42 11.73 -14.31
C ARG A 3 -15.91 11.98 -14.37
N ALA A 4 -15.47 12.97 -15.16
CA ALA A 4 -14.05 13.35 -15.24
C ALA A 4 -13.71 14.33 -14.11
N GLU A 5 -14.59 15.30 -13.84
CA GLU A 5 -14.44 16.27 -12.75
C GLU A 5 -14.47 15.59 -11.38
N ALA A 6 -15.42 14.67 -11.14
CA ALA A 6 -15.46 13.89 -9.90
C ALA A 6 -14.21 13.02 -9.69
N ARG A 7 -13.58 12.53 -10.77
CA ARG A 7 -12.33 11.77 -10.69
C ARG A 7 -11.12 12.66 -10.42
N ALA A 8 -11.05 13.82 -11.07
CA ALA A 8 -10.00 14.81 -10.80
C ALA A 8 -10.03 15.21 -9.32
N SER A 9 -11.22 15.45 -8.77
CA SER A 9 -11.42 15.72 -7.34
C SER A 9 -10.98 14.55 -6.45
N GLN A 10 -11.33 13.31 -6.78
CA GLN A 10 -10.88 12.13 -6.00
C GLN A 10 -9.35 11.97 -6.01
N LEU A 11 -8.71 12.21 -7.16
CA LEU A 11 -7.25 12.12 -7.30
C LEU A 11 -6.55 13.22 -6.49
N GLU A 12 -7.08 14.43 -6.51
CA GLU A 12 -6.58 15.56 -5.72
C GLU A 12 -6.69 15.26 -4.23
N ILE A 13 -7.86 14.83 -3.75
CA ILE A 13 -8.07 14.42 -2.35
C ILE A 13 -7.10 13.29 -1.95
N PHE A 14 -6.92 12.29 -2.79
CA PHE A 14 -5.97 11.21 -2.53
C PHE A 14 -4.54 11.73 -2.45
N SER A 15 -4.09 12.53 -3.42
CA SER A 15 -2.76 13.12 -3.45
C SER A 15 -2.48 13.98 -2.22
N ASP A 16 -3.42 14.86 -1.86
CA ASP A 16 -3.31 15.76 -0.72
C ASP A 16 -3.25 14.98 0.59
N PHE A 17 -4.09 13.96 0.74
CA PHE A 17 -4.03 13.06 1.90
C PHE A 17 -2.66 12.37 2.01
N ILE A 18 -2.13 11.84 0.90
CA ILE A 18 -0.82 11.18 0.91
C ILE A 18 0.28 12.14 1.38
N GLN A 19 0.26 13.38 0.88
CA GLN A 19 1.27 14.38 1.20
C GLN A 19 1.15 14.90 2.64
N THR A 20 -0.05 15.22 3.08
CA THR A 20 -0.30 15.97 4.32
C THR A 20 -0.79 15.09 5.47
N GLY A 21 -1.49 14.00 5.17
CA GLY A 21 -2.25 13.17 6.12
C GLY A 21 -3.61 13.76 6.51
N ILE A 22 -4.04 14.84 5.87
CA ILE A 22 -5.29 15.55 6.17
C ILE A 22 -6.38 15.06 5.22
N LEU A 23 -7.54 14.73 5.78
CA LEU A 23 -8.75 14.44 5.02
C LEU A 23 -9.65 15.68 5.01
N PRO A 24 -10.33 15.97 3.88
CA PRO A 24 -11.43 16.93 3.86
C PRO A 24 -12.52 16.54 4.87
N GLU A 25 -13.21 17.53 5.45
CA GLU A 25 -14.26 17.30 6.47
C GLU A 25 -15.41 16.40 5.97
N ASN A 26 -15.67 16.43 4.67
CA ASN A 26 -16.71 15.65 4.01
C ASN A 26 -16.23 14.29 3.48
N VAL A 27 -15.01 13.85 3.83
CA VAL A 27 -14.45 12.58 3.37
C VAL A 27 -14.00 11.73 4.54
N SER A 28 -14.65 10.58 4.71
CA SER A 28 -14.26 9.57 5.67
C SER A 28 -13.08 8.73 5.20
N LYS A 29 -12.45 8.00 6.13
CA LYS A 29 -11.40 7.02 5.83
C LYS A 29 -11.88 5.94 4.85
N GLN A 30 -13.12 5.49 5.01
CA GLN A 30 -13.69 4.45 4.15
C GLN A 30 -13.94 4.98 2.74
N GLU A 31 -14.39 6.23 2.60
CA GLU A 31 -14.53 6.87 1.29
C GLU A 31 -13.19 7.04 0.60
N LEU A 32 -12.14 7.44 1.33
CA LEU A 32 -10.79 7.50 0.76
C LEU A 32 -10.31 6.13 0.26
N GLU A 33 -10.62 5.05 0.98
CA GLU A 33 -10.32 3.69 0.53
C GLU A 33 -11.08 3.31 -0.75
N GLN A 34 -12.36 3.66 -0.85
CA GLN A 34 -13.14 3.50 -2.07
C GLN A 34 -12.62 4.35 -3.23
N TYR A 35 -12.15 5.57 -2.96
CA TYR A 35 -11.50 6.43 -3.96
C TYR A 35 -10.24 5.78 -4.47
N CYS A 36 -9.39 5.27 -3.57
CA CYS A 36 -8.18 4.55 -3.95
C CYS A 36 -8.51 3.36 -4.87
N ASP A 37 -9.49 2.53 -4.51
CA ASP A 37 -9.89 1.37 -5.31
C ASP A 37 -10.40 1.75 -6.72
N ARG A 38 -11.26 2.78 -6.79
CA ARG A 38 -11.74 3.32 -8.07
C ARG A 38 -10.59 3.91 -8.88
N LEU A 39 -9.67 4.64 -8.26
CA LEU A 39 -8.55 5.26 -8.97
C LEU A 39 -7.53 4.23 -9.46
N ILE A 40 -7.29 3.15 -8.71
CA ILE A 40 -6.47 2.01 -9.16
C ILE A 40 -7.09 1.40 -10.42
N THR A 41 -8.41 1.20 -10.41
CA THR A 41 -9.13 0.60 -11.55
C THR A 41 -9.13 1.51 -12.78
N ASN A 42 -9.35 2.82 -12.59
CA ASN A 42 -9.60 3.75 -13.70
C ASN A 42 -8.37 4.55 -14.15
N SER A 43 -7.38 4.73 -13.28
CA SER A 43 -6.20 5.57 -13.48
C SER A 43 -4.93 4.97 -12.83
N PRO A 44 -4.58 3.70 -13.09
CA PRO A 44 -3.54 2.98 -12.34
C PRO A 44 -2.16 3.68 -12.40
N ASN A 45 -1.80 4.28 -13.54
CA ASN A 45 -0.52 4.97 -13.71
C ASN A 45 -0.40 6.25 -12.86
N GLN A 46 -1.51 6.95 -12.62
CA GLN A 46 -1.53 8.14 -11.75
C GLN A 46 -1.33 7.72 -10.29
N ILE A 47 -2.03 6.68 -9.84
CA ILE A 47 -1.84 6.13 -8.49
C ILE A 47 -0.43 5.59 -8.30
N LYS A 48 0.08 4.83 -9.28
CA LYS A 48 1.46 4.33 -9.26
C LYS A 48 2.48 5.45 -9.08
N SER A 49 2.29 6.57 -9.78
CA SER A 49 3.17 7.75 -9.68
C SER A 49 3.12 8.39 -8.30
N ILE A 50 1.92 8.58 -7.73
CA ILE A 50 1.74 9.16 -6.38
C ILE A 50 2.35 8.25 -5.32
N VAL A 51 2.02 6.94 -5.34
CA VAL A 51 2.53 5.98 -4.36
C VAL A 51 4.05 5.83 -4.44
N LYS A 52 4.63 5.92 -5.63
CA LYS A 52 6.09 5.87 -5.80
C LYS A 52 6.81 7.00 -5.05
N LEU A 53 6.17 8.16 -4.88
CA LEU A 53 6.72 9.26 -4.08
C LEU A 53 6.73 8.90 -2.58
N CYS A 54 5.73 8.16 -2.10
CA CYS A 54 5.67 7.72 -0.71
C CYS A 54 6.86 6.86 -0.31
N PHE A 55 7.40 6.04 -1.21
CA PHE A 55 8.55 5.18 -0.93
C PHE A 55 9.81 5.97 -0.55
N LYS A 56 9.89 7.26 -0.91
CA LYS A 56 11.02 8.13 -0.55
C LYS A 56 10.83 8.84 0.79
N ASN A 57 9.63 8.78 1.37
CA ASN A 57 9.29 9.48 2.61
C ASN A 57 8.64 8.52 3.61
N PRO A 58 9.36 8.09 4.67
CA PRO A 58 8.85 7.13 5.64
C PRO A 58 7.51 7.52 6.29
N LYS A 59 7.28 8.82 6.51
CA LYS A 59 6.01 9.31 7.09
C LYS A 59 4.85 9.15 6.11
N GLN A 60 5.07 9.41 4.83
CA GLN A 60 4.04 9.22 3.80
C GLN A 60 3.74 7.73 3.60
N LEU A 61 4.78 6.89 3.57
CA LEU A 61 4.62 5.44 3.51
C LEU A 61 3.84 4.90 4.71
N GLN A 62 4.18 5.35 5.91
CA GLN A 62 3.45 4.98 7.13
C GLN A 62 1.98 5.38 7.08
N ARG A 63 1.66 6.58 6.56
CA ARG A 63 0.27 7.02 6.36
C ARG A 63 -0.50 6.11 5.41
N VAL A 64 0.10 5.75 4.26
CA VAL A 64 -0.50 4.79 3.32
C VAL A 64 -0.84 3.49 4.05
N ILE A 65 0.14 2.94 4.77
CA ILE A 65 -0.02 1.64 5.43
C ILE A 65 -1.11 1.71 6.49
N TYR A 66 -1.16 2.74 7.34
CA TYR A 66 -2.20 2.85 8.36
C TYR A 66 -3.59 3.18 7.80
N GLN A 67 -3.67 3.90 6.70
CA GLN A 67 -4.94 4.33 6.13
C GLN A 67 -5.67 3.18 5.43
N PHE A 68 -4.94 2.35 4.70
CA PHE A 68 -5.54 1.37 3.79
C PHE A 68 -5.50 -0.03 4.38
N SER A 69 -6.55 -0.83 4.13
CA SER A 69 -6.58 -2.24 4.48
C SER A 69 -5.53 -3.05 3.72
N ASP A 70 -5.25 -4.27 4.18
CA ASP A 70 -4.34 -5.18 3.47
C ASP A 70 -4.81 -5.49 2.05
N SER A 71 -6.13 -5.58 1.83
CA SER A 71 -6.70 -5.76 0.49
C SER A 71 -6.34 -4.60 -0.44
N THR A 72 -6.46 -3.37 0.04
CA THR A 72 -6.11 -2.18 -0.75
C THR A 72 -4.60 -2.05 -0.92
N LEU A 73 -3.81 -2.37 0.10
CA LEU A 73 -2.35 -2.40 0.00
C LEU A 73 -1.85 -3.47 -0.99
N LEU A 74 -2.51 -4.62 -1.09
CA LEU A 74 -2.24 -5.62 -2.12
C LEU A 74 -2.51 -5.08 -3.52
N LYS A 75 -3.62 -4.36 -3.73
CA LYS A 75 -3.92 -3.70 -5.01
C LYS A 75 -2.86 -2.65 -5.36
N ILE A 76 -2.41 -1.88 -4.37
CA ILE A 76 -1.32 -0.91 -4.53
C ILE A 76 -0.01 -1.61 -4.90
N ALA A 77 0.36 -2.68 -4.20
CA ALA A 77 1.55 -3.49 -4.51
C ALA A 77 1.48 -4.06 -5.93
N GLY A 78 0.30 -4.52 -6.35
CA GLY A 78 0.03 -5.04 -7.70
C GLY A 78 0.29 -4.04 -8.82
N LEU A 79 0.25 -2.73 -8.57
CA LEU A 79 0.66 -1.71 -9.55
C LEU A 79 2.14 -1.81 -9.93
N PHE A 80 2.96 -2.43 -9.09
CA PHE A 80 4.41 -2.50 -9.25
C PHE A 80 4.91 -3.90 -9.55
N THR A 81 4.35 -4.93 -8.93
CA THR A 81 4.83 -6.31 -9.04
C THR A 81 4.03 -7.15 -10.01
N GLY A 82 2.70 -6.98 -10.07
CA GLY A 82 1.83 -7.82 -10.89
C GLY A 82 1.78 -9.28 -10.42
N ASP A 83 2.78 -10.08 -10.77
CA ASP A 83 2.84 -11.54 -10.58
C ASP A 83 3.09 -11.96 -9.12
N LEU A 84 3.70 -11.12 -8.29
CA LEU A 84 3.96 -11.41 -6.88
C LEU A 84 2.75 -11.17 -5.94
N VAL A 85 1.63 -10.65 -6.44
CA VAL A 85 0.46 -10.34 -5.58
C VAL A 85 -0.07 -11.56 -4.82
N PRO A 86 -0.26 -12.75 -5.45
CA PRO A 86 -0.70 -13.94 -4.72
C PRO A 86 0.27 -14.32 -3.61
N PHE A 87 1.58 -14.31 -3.89
CA PHE A 87 2.61 -14.60 -2.88
C PHE A 87 2.54 -13.66 -1.68
N ILE A 88 2.35 -12.36 -1.90
CA ILE A 88 2.23 -11.38 -0.81
C ILE A 88 0.95 -11.61 0.00
N ALA A 89 -0.15 -12.00 -0.65
CA ALA A 89 -1.41 -12.31 0.01
C ALA A 89 -1.30 -13.56 0.89
N ASP A 90 -0.68 -14.61 0.38
CA ASP A 90 -0.42 -15.86 1.10
C ASP A 90 0.50 -15.58 2.31
N TYR A 91 1.61 -14.86 2.09
CA TYR A 91 2.53 -14.47 3.17
C TYR A 91 1.82 -13.71 4.31
N ASN A 92 0.99 -12.72 3.97
CA ASN A 92 0.23 -11.96 4.97
C ASN A 92 -0.80 -12.81 5.73
N THR A 93 -1.34 -13.83 5.07
CA THR A 93 -2.28 -14.77 5.71
C THR A 93 -1.54 -15.71 6.66
N ASP A 94 -0.44 -16.30 6.19
CA ASP A 94 0.34 -17.29 6.93
C ASP A 94 1.05 -16.70 8.15
N ILE A 95 1.48 -15.43 8.07
CA ILE A 95 2.18 -14.78 9.18
C ILE A 95 1.22 -14.31 10.28
N LYS A 96 -0.07 -14.15 9.99
CA LYS A 96 -1.04 -13.56 10.93
C LYS A 96 -1.11 -14.28 12.30
N PRO A 97 -1.17 -15.63 12.37
CA PRO A 97 -1.16 -16.32 13.66
C PRO A 97 0.12 -16.07 14.47
N VAL A 98 1.26 -15.91 13.78
CA VAL A 98 2.55 -15.58 14.43
C VAL A 98 2.49 -14.16 15.01
N LEU A 99 1.88 -13.21 14.31
CA LEU A 99 1.71 -11.84 14.82
C LEU A 99 0.82 -11.79 16.05
N GLU A 100 -0.29 -12.53 16.04
CA GLU A 100 -1.21 -12.64 17.17
C GLU A 100 -0.50 -13.25 18.39
N GLN A 101 0.33 -14.28 18.18
CA GLN A 101 1.15 -14.87 19.24
C GLN A 101 2.18 -13.87 19.79
N LEU A 102 2.83 -13.06 18.94
CA LEU A 102 3.81 -12.06 19.36
C LEU A 102 3.17 -10.92 20.15
N GLU A 103 1.96 -10.51 19.79
CA GLU A 103 1.19 -9.52 20.56
C GLU A 103 0.90 -10.04 21.97
N GLN A 104 0.49 -11.29 22.10
CA GLN A 104 0.18 -11.91 23.40
C GLN A 104 1.41 -12.20 24.25
N THR A 105 2.53 -12.61 23.63
CA THR A 105 3.73 -13.09 24.35
C THR A 105 4.78 -12.01 24.60
N ARG A 106 4.87 -11.01 23.72
CA ARG A 106 5.90 -9.95 23.78
C ARG A 106 5.31 -8.54 23.90
N ASN A 107 3.98 -8.42 23.99
CA ASN A 107 3.27 -7.15 24.08
C ASN A 107 3.63 -6.16 22.95
N ILE A 108 3.88 -6.70 21.76
CA ILE A 108 4.16 -5.89 20.56
C ILE A 108 2.83 -5.69 19.83
N PRO A 109 2.36 -4.44 19.64
CA PRO A 109 1.06 -4.21 19.00
C PRO A 109 1.00 -4.76 17.58
N ALA A 110 -0.09 -5.45 17.22
CA ALA A 110 -0.28 -5.98 15.87
C ALA A 110 -0.15 -4.90 14.78
N ALA A 111 -0.60 -3.67 15.08
CA ALA A 111 -0.48 -2.53 14.18
C ALA A 111 0.97 -2.13 13.88
N LYS A 112 1.90 -2.33 14.83
CA LYS A 112 3.33 -2.07 14.63
C LYS A 112 3.95 -3.15 13.74
N LEU A 113 3.63 -4.42 14.00
CA LEU A 113 4.11 -5.55 13.18
C LEU A 113 3.60 -5.45 11.74
N ARG A 114 2.32 -5.11 11.58
CA ARG A 114 1.71 -4.83 10.27
C ARG A 114 2.45 -3.71 9.53
N LEU A 115 2.82 -2.63 10.23
CA LEU A 115 3.59 -1.55 9.63
C LEU A 115 4.94 -2.04 9.12
N GLU A 116 5.69 -2.77 9.94
CA GLU A 116 7.02 -3.29 9.59
C GLU A 116 6.97 -4.23 8.38
N ILE A 117 5.98 -5.13 8.33
CA ILE A 117 5.75 -6.05 7.20
C ILE A 117 5.50 -5.27 5.90
N TRP A 118 4.52 -4.36 5.91
CA TRP A 118 4.17 -3.61 4.70
C TRP A 118 5.27 -2.65 4.27
N GLN A 119 6.02 -2.07 5.20
CA GLN A 119 7.21 -1.29 4.87
C GLN A 119 8.25 -2.14 4.17
N GLY A 120 8.54 -3.35 4.68
CA GLY A 120 9.47 -4.28 4.05
C GLY A 120 9.03 -4.68 2.64
N ILE A 121 7.76 -5.07 2.47
CA ILE A 121 7.19 -5.42 1.15
C ILE A 121 7.32 -4.24 0.19
N LEU A 122 6.77 -3.07 0.54
CA LEU A 122 6.73 -1.92 -0.35
C LEU A 122 8.14 -1.36 -0.66
N PHE A 123 9.06 -1.44 0.30
CA PHE A 123 10.46 -1.07 0.07
C PHE A 123 11.14 -2.01 -0.93
N SER A 124 10.99 -3.33 -0.75
CA SER A 124 11.53 -4.34 -1.68
C SER A 124 11.00 -4.18 -3.10
N ILE A 125 9.72 -3.80 -3.23
CA ILE A 125 9.10 -3.49 -4.51
C ILE A 125 9.74 -2.24 -5.15
N SER A 126 9.98 -1.20 -4.35
CA SER A 126 10.59 0.05 -4.84
C SER A 126 12.05 -0.13 -5.29
N SER A 127 12.79 -1.00 -4.62
CA SER A 127 14.23 -1.22 -4.84
C SER A 127 14.53 -2.08 -6.07
N GLN A 128 13.62 -2.98 -6.47
CA GLN A 128 13.72 -3.76 -7.72
C GLN A 128 13.81 -2.90 -9.00
N SER A 129 13.56 -1.59 -8.91
CA SER A 129 13.82 -0.67 -10.03
C SER A 129 15.31 -0.39 -10.28
N ASN A 130 16.21 -0.72 -9.34
CA ASN A 130 17.67 -0.53 -9.47
C ASN A 130 18.49 -1.80 -9.28
N THR A 131 17.94 -2.86 -8.70
CA THR A 131 18.62 -4.14 -8.57
C THR A 131 18.04 -5.13 -9.57
N LYS A 132 18.84 -5.53 -10.56
CA LYS A 132 18.71 -6.86 -11.16
C LYS A 132 18.84 -7.83 -10.00
N VAL A 133 17.72 -8.20 -9.37
CA VAL A 133 17.69 -9.37 -8.51
C VAL A 133 17.94 -10.50 -9.49
N ASP A 134 19.19 -10.93 -9.57
CA ASP A 134 19.54 -12.15 -10.26
C ASP A 134 18.54 -13.18 -9.78
N LYS A 135 17.69 -13.60 -10.71
CA LYS A 135 16.70 -14.66 -10.51
C LYS A 135 17.43 -15.71 -9.71
N PHE A 136 17.01 -15.93 -8.46
CA PHE A 136 17.54 -17.00 -7.64
C PHE A 136 17.47 -18.24 -8.54
N LYS A 137 18.64 -18.66 -9.03
CA LYS A 137 18.79 -19.97 -9.63
C LYS A 137 18.56 -20.89 -8.44
N LEU A 138 17.32 -21.36 -8.30
CA LEU A 138 17.06 -22.62 -7.63
C LEU A 138 17.88 -23.63 -8.40
N ILE A 139 19.07 -23.91 -7.88
CA ILE A 139 19.88 -25.03 -8.29
C ILE A 139 19.11 -26.24 -7.74
N GLU A 140 18.56 -27.04 -8.65
CA GLU A 140 18.07 -28.40 -8.35
C GLU A 140 19.21 -29.30 -7.88
#